data_AF-A0AAD9GI89-F1
#
_entry.id   AF-A0AAD9GI89-F1
#
_cell.length_a   1.000
_cell.length_b   1.000
_cell.length_c   1.000
_cell.angle_alpha   90.00
_cell.angle_beta   90.00
_cell.angle_gamma   90.00
#
_symmetry.space_group_name_H-M   'P 1'
#
loop_
_entity.id
_entity.type
_entity.pdbx_description
1 polymer ?
#
loop_
_entity_poly.entity_id
_entity_poly.type
_entity_poly.pdbx_seq_one_letter_code
_entity_poly.pdbx_strand_id
1 'polypeptide(L)'
;MSSGQAGAASDTMSMQQLLVYLTQQQQSYQAQMQTQLQAQMQQANARFEYLVASRGEQRKKDPPMYEGKYGEDIELWIFATEQYYASRRELMEADTSDFVTMISSNLGKSVLNWYRAFIAECEGTNVQPTWSLFKGRLRTRFRPKDFEYDLRERMFRLKQNDKLGASCV
;
A
#
# COMPACT_ATOMS: atom_id res chain seq x y z
N MET A 1 -22.89 -82.60 -29.45
CA MET A 1 -23.62 -83.09 -28.27
C MET A 1 -22.67 -83.05 -27.08
N SER A 2 -23.14 -82.49 -25.96
CA SER A 2 -22.56 -82.42 -24.61
C SER A 2 -21.27 -81.63 -24.38
N SER A 3 -21.05 -80.88 -23.29
CA SER A 3 -21.86 -80.22 -22.24
C SER A 3 -20.85 -79.79 -21.16
N GLY A 4 -21.00 -78.59 -20.58
CA GLY A 4 -20.28 -78.11 -19.38
C GLY A 4 -19.03 -77.28 -19.72
N GLN A 5 -18.79 -76.12 -19.10
CA GLN A 5 -19.06 -75.78 -17.72
C GLN A 5 -19.24 -74.25 -17.58
N ALA A 6 -20.34 -73.89 -16.92
CA ALA A 6 -20.58 -72.55 -16.41
C ALA A 6 -19.60 -72.26 -15.26
N GLY A 7 -19.15 -71.01 -15.20
CA GLY A 7 -18.34 -70.50 -14.10
C GLY A 7 -18.29 -68.97 -14.13
N ALA A 8 -19.41 -68.32 -14.43
CA ALA A 8 -19.57 -66.91 -14.13
C ALA A 8 -19.60 -66.78 -12.61
N ALA A 9 -18.48 -66.39 -12.01
CA ALA A 9 -18.42 -65.94 -10.63
C ALA A 9 -19.33 -64.71 -10.51
N SER A 10 -20.61 -64.96 -10.20
CA SER A 10 -21.47 -63.95 -9.61
C SER A 10 -20.99 -63.78 -8.19
N ASP A 11 -20.02 -62.87 -8.01
CA ASP A 11 -19.69 -62.28 -6.72
C ASP A 11 -20.93 -61.54 -6.23
N THR A 12 -21.81 -62.30 -5.58
CA THR A 12 -22.85 -61.74 -4.72
C THR A 12 -22.12 -61.16 -3.53
N MET A 13 -21.72 -59.87 -3.65
CA MET A 13 -21.12 -59.14 -2.52
C MET A 13 -21.99 -59.37 -1.29
N SER A 14 -21.39 -59.89 -0.22
CA SER A 14 -22.13 -60.08 1.02
C SER A 14 -22.67 -58.74 1.50
N MET A 15 -23.81 -58.70 2.18
CA MET A 15 -24.37 -57.45 2.73
C MET A 15 -23.35 -56.67 3.58
N GLN A 16 -22.41 -57.36 4.23
CA GLN A 16 -21.29 -56.73 4.94
C GLN A 16 -20.29 -56.07 3.98
N GLN A 17 -19.94 -56.72 2.86
CA GLN A 17 -19.09 -56.12 1.82
C GLN A 17 -19.77 -54.91 1.15
N LEU A 18 -21.10 -54.96 0.95
CA LEU A 18 -21.85 -53.83 0.39
C LEU A 18 -21.85 -52.62 1.34
N LEU A 19 -22.03 -52.84 2.64
CA LEU A 19 -21.95 -51.78 3.66
C LEU A 19 -20.55 -51.15 3.69
N VAL A 20 -19.49 -51.95 3.62
CA VAL A 20 -18.11 -51.46 3.56
C VAL A 20 -17.89 -50.63 2.28
N TYR A 21 -18.38 -51.11 1.13
CA TYR A 21 -18.27 -50.40 -0.14
C TYR A 21 -18.98 -49.03 -0.10
N LEU A 22 -20.23 -48.98 0.38
CA LEU A 22 -21.00 -47.74 0.51
C LEU A 22 -20.35 -46.75 1.50
N THR A 23 -19.85 -47.26 2.63
CA THR A 23 -19.18 -46.41 3.64
C THR A 23 -17.88 -45.82 3.08
N GLN A 24 -17.11 -46.64 2.35
CA GLN A 24 -15.87 -46.20 1.70
C GLN A 24 -16.14 -45.21 0.57
N GLN A 25 -17.20 -45.42 -0.21
CA GLN A 25 -17.63 -44.49 -1.26
C GLN A 25 -18.07 -43.15 -0.65
N GLN A 26 -18.78 -43.16 0.49
CA GLN A 26 -19.19 -41.93 1.15
C GLN A 26 -18.01 -41.16 1.72
N GLN A 27 -17.04 -41.85 2.33
CA GLN A 27 -15.81 -41.23 2.85
C GLN A 27 -14.95 -40.62 1.73
N SER A 28 -14.80 -41.31 0.60
CA SER A 28 -14.03 -40.79 -0.53
C SER A 28 -14.67 -39.52 -1.12
N TYR A 29 -16.00 -39.50 -1.22
CA TYR A 29 -16.73 -38.32 -1.68
C TYR A 29 -16.54 -37.11 -0.75
N GLN A 30 -16.60 -37.32 0.57
CA GLN A 30 -16.36 -36.25 1.55
C GLN A 30 -14.91 -35.74 1.51
N ALA A 31 -13.92 -36.64 1.44
CA ALA A 31 -12.52 -36.27 1.37
C ALA A 31 -12.17 -35.48 0.10
N GLN A 32 -12.77 -35.85 -1.04
CA GLN A 32 -12.58 -35.15 -2.30
C GLN A 32 -13.13 -33.72 -2.25
N MET A 33 -14.32 -33.56 -1.68
CA MET A 33 -14.95 -32.26 -1.45
C MET A 33 -14.10 -31.36 -0.55
N GLN A 34 -13.59 -31.91 0.56
CA GLN A 34 -12.76 -31.18 1.51
C GLN A 34 -11.43 -30.74 0.88
N THR A 35 -10.81 -31.60 0.07
CA THR A 35 -9.58 -31.29 -0.66
C THR A 35 -9.80 -30.17 -1.69
N GLN A 36 -10.92 -30.19 -2.41
CA GLN A 36 -11.24 -29.14 -3.39
C GLN A 36 -11.43 -27.77 -2.72
N LEU A 37 -12.13 -27.73 -1.59
CA LEU A 37 -12.31 -26.51 -0.80
C LEU A 37 -10.98 -25.98 -0.25
N GLN A 38 -10.11 -26.87 0.24
CA GLN A 38 -8.80 -26.49 0.75
C GLN A 38 -7.90 -25.96 -0.37
N ALA A 39 -7.91 -26.61 -1.55
CA ALA A 39 -7.16 -26.15 -2.71
C ALA A 39 -7.64 -24.78 -3.20
N GLN A 40 -8.96 -24.56 -3.24
CA GLN A 40 -9.54 -23.26 -3.59
C GLN A 40 -9.13 -22.18 -2.59
N MET A 41 -9.15 -22.48 -1.29
CA MET A 41 -8.77 -21.55 -0.23
C MET A 41 -7.28 -21.19 -0.30
N GLN A 42 -6.41 -22.18 -0.54
CA GLN A 42 -4.98 -21.94 -0.75
C GLN A 42 -4.71 -21.10 -2.00
N GLN A 43 -5.43 -21.37 -3.09
CA GLN A 43 -5.32 -20.57 -4.32
C GLN A 43 -5.79 -19.12 -4.10
N ALA A 44 -6.87 -18.93 -3.35
CA ALA A 44 -7.38 -17.60 -2.99
C ALA A 44 -6.37 -16.83 -2.11
N ASN A 45 -5.77 -17.49 -1.12
CA ASN A 45 -4.74 -16.90 -0.27
C ASN A 45 -3.50 -16.51 -1.07
N ALA A 46 -2.99 -17.40 -1.94
CA ALA A 46 -1.83 -17.10 -2.80
C ALA A 46 -2.13 -15.94 -3.76
N ARG A 47 -3.35 -15.88 -4.31
CA ARG A 47 -3.78 -14.76 -5.17
C ARG A 47 -3.89 -13.45 -4.39
N PHE A 48 -4.36 -13.50 -3.15
CA PHE A 48 -4.41 -12.34 -2.27
C PHE A 48 -3.01 -11.82 -1.97
N GLU A 49 -2.08 -12.70 -1.56
CA GLU A 49 -0.68 -12.33 -1.32
C GLU A 49 -0.04 -11.70 -2.56
N TYR A 50 -0.27 -12.27 -3.75
CA TYR A 50 0.20 -11.69 -5.00
C TYR A 50 -0.37 -10.29 -5.26
N LEU A 51 -1.68 -10.09 -5.06
CA LEU A 51 -2.32 -8.79 -5.23
C LEU A 51 -1.83 -7.75 -4.21
N VAL A 52 -1.53 -8.16 -2.98
CA VAL A 52 -0.97 -7.31 -1.94
C VAL A 52 0.48 -6.92 -2.29
N ALA A 53 1.30 -7.86 -2.74
CA ALA A 53 2.68 -7.62 -3.13
C ALA A 53 2.78 -6.72 -4.39
N SER A 54 1.97 -7.00 -5.41
CA SER A 54 1.96 -6.24 -6.68
C SER A 54 1.41 -4.81 -6.55
N ARG A 55 0.67 -4.50 -5.48
CA ARG A 55 0.23 -3.13 -5.19
C ARG A 55 1.42 -2.17 -4.96
N GLY A 56 2.56 -2.68 -4.50
CA GLY A 56 3.79 -1.90 -4.34
C GLY A 56 4.45 -1.51 -5.67
N GLU A 57 4.15 -2.21 -6.76
CA GLU A 57 4.80 -2.03 -8.07
C GLU A 57 3.94 -1.26 -9.09
N GLN A 58 2.61 -1.36 -8.99
CA GLN A 58 1.73 -1.01 -10.12
C GLN A 58 1.58 0.47 -10.48
N ARG A 59 2.11 1.45 -9.73
CA ARG A 59 1.99 2.87 -10.13
C ARG A 59 3.19 3.70 -9.73
N LYS A 60 4.37 3.44 -10.29
CA LYS A 60 5.45 4.44 -10.31
C LYS A 60 5.10 5.54 -11.30
N LYS A 61 4.21 6.45 -10.87
CA LYS A 61 4.20 7.82 -11.38
C LYS A 61 5.54 8.48 -11.00
N ASP A 62 5.86 9.63 -11.59
CA ASP A 62 7.03 10.37 -11.13
C ASP A 62 6.95 10.65 -9.62
N PRO A 63 8.07 10.63 -8.89
CA PRO A 63 8.08 10.99 -7.48
C PRO A 63 7.43 12.36 -7.28
N PRO A 64 6.65 12.57 -6.20
CA PRO A 64 6.01 13.85 -5.95
C PRO A 64 7.07 14.93 -5.76
N MET A 65 6.99 16.01 -6.53
CA MET A 65 7.88 17.16 -6.43
C MET A 65 7.35 18.16 -5.40
N TYR A 66 8.23 18.83 -4.66
CA TYR A 66 7.86 19.93 -3.76
C TYR A 66 8.59 21.20 -4.12
N GLU A 67 7.85 22.22 -4.55
CA GLU A 67 8.43 23.48 -4.99
C GLU A 67 8.62 24.49 -3.85
N GLY A 68 7.94 24.27 -2.72
CA GLY A 68 7.93 25.17 -1.57
C GLY A 68 7.15 26.45 -1.84
N LYS A 69 6.17 26.39 -2.74
CA LYS A 69 5.33 27.54 -3.12
C LYS A 69 4.27 27.81 -2.07
N TYR A 70 3.84 29.08 -1.98
CA TYR A 70 2.70 29.44 -1.15
C TYR A 70 1.44 28.72 -1.64
N GLY A 71 0.78 28.00 -0.74
CA GLY A 71 -0.40 27.18 -1.04
C GLY A 71 -0.12 25.70 -1.31
N GLU A 72 1.14 25.29 -1.47
CA GLU A 72 1.48 23.86 -1.45
C GLU A 72 1.39 23.31 -0.03
N ASP A 73 0.74 22.17 0.13
CA ASP A 73 0.61 21.49 1.41
C ASP A 73 1.82 20.58 1.68
N ILE A 74 2.65 21.01 2.62
CA ILE A 74 3.84 20.28 3.05
C ILE A 74 3.51 18.93 3.69
N GLU A 75 2.41 18.81 4.44
CA GLU A 75 2.04 17.55 5.07
C GLU A 75 1.56 16.55 4.02
N LEU A 76 0.79 17.02 3.04
CA LEU A 76 0.37 16.21 1.91
C LEU A 76 1.57 15.72 1.09
N TRP A 77 2.55 16.59 0.84
CA TRP A 77 3.75 16.19 0.10
C TRP A 77 4.60 15.17 0.89
N ILE A 78 4.80 15.39 2.20
CA ILE A 78 5.50 14.42 3.06
C ILE A 78 4.79 13.07 3.00
N PHE A 79 3.46 13.05 3.20
CA PHE A 79 2.67 11.83 3.16
C PHE A 79 2.80 11.12 1.79
N ALA A 80 2.61 11.85 0.68
CA ALA A 80 2.72 11.29 -0.66
C ALA A 80 4.12 10.71 -0.93
N THR A 81 5.17 11.36 -0.44
CA THR A 81 6.57 10.90 -0.56
C THR A 81 6.79 9.61 0.23
N GLU A 82 6.30 9.54 1.47
CA GLU A 82 6.41 8.33 2.30
C GLU A 82 5.63 7.15 1.70
N GLN A 83 4.45 7.42 1.11
CA GLN A 83 3.70 6.39 0.39
C GLN A 83 4.41 5.94 -0.88
N TYR A 84 5.03 6.86 -1.63
CA TYR A 84 5.78 6.54 -2.84
C TYR A 84 6.97 5.63 -2.56
N TYR A 85 7.70 5.91 -1.47
CA TYR A 85 8.86 5.14 -1.05
C TYR A 85 8.54 4.09 0.03
N ALA A 86 7.29 3.63 0.14
CA ALA A 86 6.88 2.67 1.16
C ALA A 86 7.69 1.36 1.12
N SER A 87 8.16 0.94 -0.07
CA SER A 87 9.06 -0.22 -0.24
C SER A 87 10.49 0.00 0.24
N ARG A 88 10.88 1.25 0.53
CA ARG A 88 12.18 1.65 1.07
C ARG A 88 12.06 2.19 2.50
N ARG A 89 11.06 1.72 3.25
CA ARG A 89 10.80 2.16 4.63
C ARG A 89 12.01 1.97 5.54
N GLU A 90 12.77 0.89 5.38
CA GLU A 90 14.01 0.65 6.13
C GLU A 90 15.03 1.78 5.96
N LEU A 91 15.18 2.30 4.73
CA LEU A 91 16.08 3.42 4.44
C LEU A 91 15.58 4.73 5.07
N MET A 92 14.25 4.89 5.14
CA MET A 92 13.59 6.08 5.68
C MET A 92 13.65 6.14 7.21
N GLU A 93 13.63 4.98 7.87
CA GLU A 93 13.70 4.82 9.33
C GLU A 93 15.13 4.71 9.86
N ALA A 94 16.12 4.52 8.96
CA ALA A 94 17.52 4.50 9.33
C ALA A 94 18.00 5.87 9.81
N ASP A 95 18.93 5.87 10.77
CA ASP A 95 19.63 7.08 11.24
C ASP A 95 20.75 7.50 10.27
N THR A 96 20.47 7.47 8.96
CA THR A 96 21.41 7.86 7.89
C THR A 96 20.86 8.98 7.02
N SER A 97 21.74 9.60 6.23
CA SER A 97 21.40 10.64 5.26
C SER A 97 20.87 10.10 3.92
N ASP A 98 20.86 8.78 3.73
CA ASP A 98 20.70 8.18 2.41
C ASP A 98 19.32 8.48 1.82
N PHE A 99 18.28 8.36 2.64
CA PHE A 99 16.92 8.68 2.22
C PHE A 99 16.77 10.17 1.87
N VAL A 100 17.35 11.05 2.69
CA VAL A 100 17.30 12.51 2.50
C VAL A 100 18.08 12.93 1.24
N THR A 101 19.17 12.23 0.93
CA THR A 101 19.93 12.44 -0.30
C THR A 101 19.12 11.96 -1.52
N MET A 102 18.46 10.81 -1.41
CA MET A 102 17.61 10.26 -2.46
C MET A 102 16.43 11.17 -2.80
N ILE A 103 15.72 11.71 -1.79
CA ILE A 103 14.57 12.59 -2.01
C ILE A 103 14.98 13.99 -2.50
N SER A 104 16.26 14.38 -2.37
CA SER A 104 16.74 15.70 -2.78
C SER A 104 16.52 16.01 -4.28
N SER A 105 16.48 14.97 -5.14
CA SER A 105 16.18 15.13 -6.57
C SER A 105 14.75 15.60 -6.84
N ASN A 106 13.84 15.42 -5.88
CA ASN A 106 12.42 15.74 -6.00
C ASN A 106 12.10 17.13 -5.39
N LEU A 107 13.13 17.89 -5.02
CA LEU A 107 12.98 19.23 -4.45
C LEU A 107 13.08 20.29 -5.55
N GLY A 108 12.09 21.18 -5.60
CA GLY A 108 12.13 22.35 -6.46
C GLY A 108 13.25 23.32 -6.05
N LYS A 109 13.62 24.21 -6.97
CA LYS A 109 14.80 25.07 -6.85
C LYS A 109 14.91 25.83 -5.51
N SER A 110 13.80 26.37 -5.01
CA SER A 110 13.77 27.11 -3.74
C SER A 110 14.10 26.21 -2.54
N VAL A 111 13.43 25.06 -2.47
CA VAL A 111 13.62 24.08 -1.40
C VAL A 111 15.00 23.45 -1.49
N LEU A 112 15.49 23.17 -2.71
CA LEU A 112 16.82 22.63 -2.94
C LEU A 112 17.93 23.59 -2.47
N ASN A 113 17.75 24.90 -2.65
CA ASN A 113 18.69 25.89 -2.11
C ASN A 113 18.73 25.85 -0.57
N TRP A 114 17.56 25.79 0.06
CA TRP A 114 17.47 25.62 1.51
C TRP A 114 18.08 24.30 1.99
N TYR A 115 17.83 23.20 1.26
CA TYR A 115 18.38 21.88 1.56
C TYR A 115 19.91 21.91 1.65
N ARG A 116 20.59 22.59 0.72
CA ARG A 116 22.06 22.74 0.77
C ARG A 116 22.54 23.43 2.04
N ALA A 117 21.83 24.48 2.48
CA ALA A 117 22.13 25.16 3.73
C ALA A 117 21.86 24.27 4.95
N PHE A 118 20.77 23.49 4.93
CA PHE A 118 20.44 22.51 5.97
C PHE A 118 21.52 21.42 6.10
N ILE A 119 22.03 20.89 4.99
CA ILE A 119 23.12 19.91 5.01
C ILE A 119 24.39 20.52 5.60
N ALA A 120 24.76 21.73 5.20
CA ALA A 120 25.92 22.42 5.77
C ALA A 120 25.78 22.68 7.28
N GLU A 121 24.57 22.99 7.78
CA GLU A 121 24.29 23.10 9.22
C GLU A 121 24.47 21.75 9.94
N CYS A 122 23.98 20.67 9.35
CA CYS A 122 24.11 19.32 9.90
C CYS A 122 25.59 18.89 9.98
N GLU A 123 26.36 19.14 8.92
CA GLU A 123 27.81 18.89 8.89
C GLU A 123 28.54 19.72 9.96
N GLY A 124 28.23 21.01 10.09
CA GLY A 124 28.85 21.89 11.09
C GLY A 124 28.51 21.53 12.53
N THR A 125 27.41 20.83 12.77
CA THR A 125 26.95 20.38 14.10
C THR A 125 27.22 18.89 14.36
N ASN A 126 27.83 18.18 13.40
CA ASN A 126 28.05 16.74 13.45
C ASN A 126 26.76 15.92 13.70
N VAL A 127 25.64 16.36 13.11
CA VAL A 127 24.34 15.71 13.19
C VAL A 127 24.02 15.05 11.85
N GLN A 128 23.51 13.82 11.86
CA GLN A 128 23.07 13.17 10.63
C GLN A 128 21.73 13.76 10.14
N PRO A 129 21.59 14.10 8.85
CA PRO A 129 20.35 14.61 8.29
C PRO A 129 19.37 13.45 8.04
N THR A 130 18.82 12.89 9.12
CA THR A 130 17.82 11.82 9.05
C THR A 130 16.50 12.33 8.48
N TRP A 131 15.65 11.41 8.00
CA TRP A 131 14.33 11.79 7.47
C TRP A 131 13.46 12.52 8.51
N SER A 132 13.52 12.09 9.77
CA SER A 132 12.79 12.73 10.87
C SER A 132 13.23 14.18 11.07
N LEU A 133 14.55 14.42 11.12
CA LEU A 133 15.11 15.77 11.28
C LEU A 133 14.77 16.66 10.08
N PHE A 134 14.92 16.13 8.87
CA PHE A 134 14.57 16.83 7.63
C PHE A 134 13.11 17.29 7.65
N LYS A 135 12.15 16.39 7.93
CA LYS A 135 10.72 16.75 8.02
C LYS A 135 10.47 17.85 9.06
N GLY A 136 11.11 17.76 10.23
CA GLY A 136 11.00 18.77 11.28
C GLY A 136 11.47 20.15 10.82
N ARG A 137 12.66 20.23 10.23
CA ARG A 137 13.23 21.49 9.73
C ARG A 137 12.47 22.04 8.53
N LEU A 138 12.01 21.16 7.63
CA LEU A 138 11.20 21.54 6.48
C LEU A 138 9.88 22.17 6.92
N ARG A 139 9.18 21.58 7.91
CA ARG A 139 7.96 22.15 8.50
C ARG A 139 8.21 23.53 9.09
N THR A 140 9.25 23.69 9.89
CA THR A 140 9.59 24.99 10.48
C THR A 140 9.86 26.06 9.43
N ARG A 141 10.42 25.69 8.28
CA ARG A 141 10.81 26.63 7.23
C ARG A 141 9.68 27.00 6.27
N PHE A 142 8.82 26.05 5.92
CA PHE A 142 7.84 26.20 4.84
C PHE A 142 6.38 26.14 5.30
N ARG A 143 6.09 25.78 6.55
CA ARG A 143 4.72 25.89 7.07
C ARG A 143 4.35 27.37 7.24
N PRO A 144 3.24 27.85 6.65
CA PRO A 144 2.76 29.21 6.89
C PRO A 144 2.49 29.40 8.38
N LYS A 145 3.06 30.45 8.98
CA LYS A 145 2.89 30.75 10.41
C LYS A 145 1.44 31.08 10.78
N ASP A 146 0.71 31.64 9.81
CA ASP A 146 -0.65 32.14 10.01
C ASP A 146 -1.68 31.38 9.16
N PHE A 147 -1.48 30.07 8.94
CA PHE A 147 -2.39 29.26 8.11
C PHE A 147 -3.86 29.39 8.54
N GLU A 148 -4.14 29.47 9.85
CA GLU A 148 -5.50 29.68 10.34
C GLU A 148 -6.06 31.06 9.99
N TYR A 149 -5.24 32.10 10.07
CA TYR A 149 -5.64 33.45 9.68
C TYR A 149 -5.87 33.52 8.17
N ASP A 150 -4.95 32.97 7.37
CA ASP A 150 -5.07 32.90 5.92
C ASP A 150 -6.32 32.11 5.50
N LEU A 151 -6.64 31.03 6.20
CA LEU A 151 -7.86 30.25 5.97
C LEU A 151 -9.11 31.05 6.32
N ARG A 152 -9.12 31.74 7.47
CA ARG A 152 -10.22 32.62 7.89
C ARG A 152 -10.43 33.74 6.88
N GLU A 153 -9.36 34.37 6.42
CA GLU A 153 -9.41 35.43 5.43
C GLU A 153 -9.95 34.93 4.08
N ARG A 154 -9.47 33.77 3.59
CA ARG A 154 -10.01 33.16 2.36
C ARG A 154 -11.49 32.81 2.50
N MET A 155 -11.90 32.23 3.62
CA MET A 155 -13.31 31.93 3.90
C MET A 155 -14.17 33.19 3.95
N PHE A 156 -13.64 34.28 4.51
CA PHE A 156 -14.33 35.56 4.53
C PHE A 156 -14.48 36.17 3.13
N ARG A 157 -13.42 36.15 2.31
CA ARG A 157 -13.47 36.59 0.91
C ARG A 157 -14.46 35.78 0.07
N LEU A 158 -14.49 34.46 0.25
CA LEU A 158 -15.48 33.57 -0.40
C LEU A 158 -16.92 33.98 -0.02
N LYS A 159 -17.20 34.16 1.27
CA LYS A 159 -18.51 34.63 1.75
C LYS A 159 -18.91 36.02 1.23
N GLN A 160 -17.95 36.90 0.95
CA GLN A 160 -18.23 38.22 0.38
C GLN A 160 -18.56 38.16 -1.11
N ASN A 161 -17.88 37.30 -1.87
CA ASN A 161 -18.18 37.08 -3.29
C ASN A 161 -19.57 36.46 -3.51
N ASP A 162 -20.01 35.56 -2.63
CA ASP A 162 -21.39 35.02 -2.67
C ASP A 162 -22.45 36.11 -2.43
N LYS A 163 -22.12 37.13 -1.62
CA LYS A 163 -23.04 38.25 -1.36
C LYS A 163 -23.06 39.29 -2.47
N LEU A 164 -21.94 39.50 -3.18
CA LEU A 164 -21.85 40.42 -4.31
C LEU A 164 -22.39 39.81 -5.62
N GLY A 165 -22.35 38.49 -5.77
CA GLY A 165 -22.98 37.77 -6.90
C GLY A 165 -24.51 37.68 -6.82
N ALA A 166 -25.11 37.94 -5.66
CA ALA A 166 -26.57 37.90 -5.45
C ALA A 166 -27.27 39.26 -5.61
N SER A 167 -26.55 40.32 -6.00
CA SER A 167 -27.10 41.67 -6.18
C SER A 167 -27.14 42.15 -7.65
N CYS A 168 -27.14 41.22 -8.60
CA CYS A 168 -27.36 41.51 -10.02
C CYS A 168 -28.40 40.55 -10.62
N VAL A 169 -29.68 40.76 -10.26
CA VAL A 169 -30.84 40.43 -11.10
C VAL A 169 -31.85 41.56 -10.95
#